data_AF-A0A2G8JY72-F1
#
_entry.id   AF-A0A2G8JY72-F1
#
_cell.length_a   1.000
_cell.length_b   1.000
_cell.length_c   1.000
_cell.angle_alpha   90.00
_cell.angle_beta   90.00
_cell.angle_gamma   90.00
#
_symmetry.space_group_name_H-M   'P 1'
#
loop_
_entity.id
_entity.type
_entity.pdbx_description
1 polymer ?
#
loop_
_entity_poly.entity_id
_entity_poly.type
_entity_poly.pdbx_seq_one_letter_code
_entity_poly.pdbx_strand_id
1 'polypeptide(L)'
;MRRQFGLLSGYDPCETVRLSADRGYLLWVKPRGTVQVKFKYGRTGDDFKCFVNPEHKGVKVYEMKTVGKELIIDGAVPYEESTNPHYMKKSAVRPRENNFQFQSRNGELNLQLEAIRDTQDGNTLPAFKLNYVLTL
;
A
#
# COMPACT_ATOMS: atom_id res chain seq x y z
N MET A 1 -13.83 -48.30 -3.68
CA MET A 1 -14.32 -46.95 -3.34
C MET A 1 -13.18 -45.94 -3.56
N ARG A 2 -13.25 -45.13 -4.62
CA ARG A 2 -12.31 -44.03 -4.87
C ARG A 2 -12.74 -42.82 -4.07
N ARG A 3 -11.89 -42.31 -3.18
CA ARG A 3 -12.07 -40.99 -2.55
C ARG A 3 -11.65 -39.93 -3.57
N GLN A 4 -12.63 -39.16 -4.04
CA GLN A 4 -12.39 -37.91 -4.77
C GLN A 4 -11.68 -36.93 -3.82
N PHE A 5 -10.48 -36.50 -4.21
CA PHE A 5 -9.89 -35.28 -3.67
C PHE A 5 -10.58 -34.10 -4.37
N GLY A 6 -11.34 -33.32 -3.60
CA GLY A 6 -11.86 -32.04 -4.07
C GLY A 6 -10.69 -31.08 -4.29
N LEU A 7 -10.49 -30.68 -5.54
CA LEU A 7 -9.71 -29.51 -5.92
C LEU A 7 -10.34 -28.27 -5.30
N LEU A 8 -9.78 -27.77 -4.20
CA LEU A 8 -10.04 -26.40 -3.75
C LEU A 8 -9.25 -25.46 -4.66
N SER A 9 -9.91 -25.06 -5.74
CA SER A 9 -9.53 -23.97 -6.62
C SER A 9 -9.45 -22.66 -5.84
N GLY A 10 -8.27 -22.04 -5.82
CA GLY A 10 -8.08 -20.59 -5.89
C GLY A 10 -8.65 -19.75 -4.76
N TYR A 11 -7.99 -19.75 -3.60
CA TYR A 11 -7.95 -18.57 -2.74
C TYR A 11 -6.48 -18.22 -2.54
N ASP A 12 -6.01 -17.18 -3.23
CA ASP A 12 -4.82 -16.46 -2.78
C ASP A 12 -5.31 -15.58 -1.61
N PRO A 13 -5.00 -15.88 -0.34
CA PRO A 13 -5.39 -15.02 0.75
C PRO A 13 -4.57 -13.73 0.62
N CYS A 14 -5.18 -12.68 0.07
CA CYS A 14 -4.57 -11.36 0.14
C CYS A 14 -4.47 -10.99 1.62
N GLU A 15 -3.27 -11.09 2.19
CA GLU A 15 -3.04 -10.78 3.60
C GLU A 15 -3.53 -9.36 3.86
N THR A 16 -4.41 -9.20 4.86
CA THR A 16 -4.94 -7.88 5.23
C THR A 16 -4.26 -7.40 6.49
N VAL A 17 -3.56 -6.28 6.40
CA VAL A 17 -2.92 -5.59 7.52
C VAL A 17 -3.77 -4.39 7.93
N ARG A 18 -3.99 -4.20 9.22
CA ARG A 18 -4.69 -3.03 9.77
C ARG A 18 -3.70 -2.14 10.51
N LEU A 19 -3.67 -0.86 10.17
CA LEU A 19 -2.77 0.13 10.74
C LEU A 19 -3.60 1.28 11.34
N SER A 20 -3.44 1.53 12.64
CA SER A 20 -4.24 2.52 13.35
C SER A 20 -3.46 3.44 14.29
N ALA A 21 -2.13 3.33 14.30
CA ALA A 21 -1.29 4.27 15.03
C ALA A 21 -1.18 5.57 14.22
N ASP A 22 -1.05 6.72 14.90
CA ASP A 22 -0.91 8.01 14.21
C ASP A 22 0.36 8.08 13.35
N ARG A 23 1.37 7.29 13.69
CA ARG A 23 2.61 7.16 12.91
C ARG A 23 3.16 5.74 13.04
N GLY A 24 3.70 5.22 11.94
CA GLY A 24 4.41 3.95 11.95
C GLY A 24 5.01 3.60 10.60
N TYR A 25 5.33 2.33 10.43
CA TYR A 25 5.71 1.77 9.14
C TYR A 25 5.15 0.36 8.99
N LEU A 26 4.89 -0.02 7.73
CA LEU A 26 4.74 -1.41 7.31
C LEU A 26 6.08 -1.86 6.73
N LEU A 27 6.58 -3.02 7.17
CA LEU A 27 7.75 -3.66 6.59
C LEU A 27 7.33 -5.00 5.96
N TRP A 28 7.43 -5.10 4.65
CA TRP A 28 7.13 -6.31 3.90
C TRP A 28 8.44 -6.97 3.44
N VAL A 29 8.82 -8.03 4.16
CA VAL A 29 10.06 -8.77 3.88
C VAL A 29 9.79 -9.79 2.76
N LYS A 30 10.62 -9.73 1.70
CA LYS A 30 10.48 -10.54 0.48
C LYS A 30 9.08 -10.43 -0.15
N PRO A 31 8.68 -9.22 -0.62
CA PRO A 31 7.36 -9.00 -1.19
C PRO A 31 7.01 -9.99 -2.31
N ARG A 32 5.86 -10.65 -2.19
CA ARG A 32 5.31 -11.58 -3.19
C ARG A 32 3.80 -11.50 -3.21
N GLY A 33 3.20 -11.45 -4.39
CA GLY A 33 1.75 -11.37 -4.51
C GLY A 33 1.21 -10.01 -4.08
N THR A 34 0.12 -10.03 -3.31
CA THR A 34 -0.65 -8.83 -2.92
C THR A 34 -0.94 -8.78 -1.43
N VAL A 35 -0.94 -7.57 -0.86
CA VAL A 35 -1.33 -7.29 0.53
C VAL A 35 -2.35 -6.15 0.52
N GLN A 36 -3.44 -6.29 1.27
CA GLN A 36 -4.35 -5.18 1.57
C GLN A 36 -3.89 -4.48 2.84
N VAL A 37 -3.82 -3.15 2.81
CA VAL A 37 -3.48 -2.32 3.96
C VAL A 37 -4.65 -1.40 4.26
N LYS A 38 -5.23 -1.55 5.44
CA LYS A 38 -6.37 -0.77 5.91
C LYS A 38 -5.92 0.19 7.00
N PHE A 39 -6.09 1.49 6.76
CA PHE A 39 -5.82 2.52 7.75
C PHE A 39 -7.11 2.94 8.45
N LYS A 40 -7.03 3.17 9.76
CA LYS A 40 -8.09 3.77 10.58
C LYS A 40 -7.49 4.78 11.54
N TYR A 41 -8.09 5.96 11.67
CA TYR A 41 -7.68 6.94 12.65
C TYR A 41 -8.51 6.82 13.93
N GLY A 42 -7.86 6.45 15.05
CA GLY A 42 -8.53 6.32 16.34
C GLY A 42 -9.77 5.41 16.30
N ARG A 43 -10.80 5.80 17.07
CA ARG A 43 -12.11 5.10 17.13
C ARG A 43 -13.29 5.97 16.69
N THR A 44 -13.03 7.21 16.30
CA THR A 44 -14.09 8.22 16.09
C THR A 44 -14.83 8.03 14.77
N GLY A 45 -14.22 7.37 13.79
CA GLY A 45 -14.80 7.18 12.46
C GLY A 45 -14.72 8.43 11.57
N ASP A 46 -14.01 9.47 12.04
CA ASP A 46 -13.77 10.70 11.28
C ASP A 46 -12.88 10.44 10.08
N ASP A 47 -13.09 11.21 9.02
CA ASP A 47 -12.18 11.19 7.89
C ASP A 47 -10.86 11.89 8.21
N PHE A 48 -9.76 11.28 7.77
CA PHE A 48 -8.39 11.65 8.07
C PHE A 48 -7.55 11.68 6.80
N LYS A 49 -6.44 12.41 6.86
CA LYS A 49 -5.38 12.37 5.86
C LYS A 49 -4.36 11.29 6.24
N CYS A 50 -3.94 10.53 5.25
CA CYS A 50 -2.86 9.57 5.37
C CYS A 50 -1.72 9.98 4.45
N PHE A 51 -0.58 10.28 5.04
CA PHE A 51 0.66 10.53 4.32
C PHE A 51 1.46 9.24 4.30
N VAL A 52 1.89 8.80 3.13
CA VAL A 52 2.74 7.61 3.00
C VAL A 52 4.02 7.95 2.26
N ASN A 53 5.09 7.29 2.69
CA ASN A 53 6.41 7.38 2.09
C ASN A 53 6.91 5.94 1.83
N PRO A 54 6.77 5.45 0.58
CA PRO A 54 7.34 4.17 0.17
C PRO A 54 8.86 4.28 0.02
N GLU A 55 9.58 3.37 0.67
CA GLU A 55 11.02 3.16 0.51
C GLU A 55 11.24 1.98 -0.44
N HIS A 56 12.05 2.22 -1.48
CA HIS A 56 12.44 1.28 -2.53
C HIS A 56 11.38 0.98 -3.59
N LYS A 57 11.85 0.78 -4.83
CA LYS A 57 11.07 0.32 -5.98
C LYS A 57 10.62 -1.14 -5.83
N GLY A 58 9.69 -1.59 -6.68
CA GLY A 58 9.29 -2.98 -6.81
C GLY A 58 7.89 -3.31 -6.30
N VAL A 59 7.16 -2.32 -5.76
CA VAL A 59 5.77 -2.49 -5.31
C VAL A 59 4.89 -1.42 -5.93
N LYS A 60 3.82 -1.88 -6.57
CA LYS A 60 2.69 -1.05 -7.00
C LYS A 60 1.78 -0.77 -5.81
N VAL A 61 1.31 0.46 -5.68
CA VAL A 61 0.31 0.84 -4.67
C VAL A 61 -0.94 1.33 -5.38
N TYR A 62 -2.05 0.69 -5.05
CA TYR A 62 -3.37 1.07 -5.52
C TYR A 62 -4.20 1.61 -4.37
N GLU A 63 -4.99 2.65 -4.64
CA GLU A 63 -6.09 3.02 -3.74
C GLU A 63 -7.34 2.25 -4.14
N MET A 64 -7.95 1.57 -3.17
CA MET A 64 -9.20 0.85 -3.37
C MET A 64 -10.37 1.83 -3.29
N LYS A 65 -11.11 1.98 -4.40
CA LYS A 65 -12.30 2.84 -4.48
C LYS A 65 -13.56 1.98 -4.33
N THR A 66 -14.72 2.62 -4.21
CA THR A 66 -16.02 1.90 -4.19
C THR A 66 -16.21 1.01 -5.41
N VAL A 67 -15.69 1.44 -6.55
CA VAL A 67 -15.70 0.68 -7.80
C VAL A 67 -14.27 0.61 -8.33
N GLY A 68 -13.67 -0.57 -8.25
CA GLY A 68 -12.33 -0.83 -8.77
C GLY A 68 -11.19 -0.33 -7.88
N LYS A 69 -9.99 -0.24 -8.49
CA LYS A 69 -8.76 0.22 -7.85
C LYS A 69 -8.05 1.21 -8.77
N GLU A 70 -7.45 2.25 -8.20
CA GLU A 70 -6.70 3.27 -8.93
C GLU A 70 -5.21 3.08 -8.66
N LEU A 71 -4.38 3.01 -9.71
CA LEU A 71 -2.93 2.93 -9.55
C LEU A 71 -2.37 4.30 -9.16
N ILE A 72 -1.81 4.41 -7.96
CA ILE A 72 -1.25 5.65 -7.44
C ILE A 72 0.27 5.65 -7.55
N ILE A 73 0.89 4.50 -7.29
CA ILE A 73 2.33 4.30 -7.34
C ILE A 73 2.62 3.10 -8.24
N ASP A 74 3.36 3.32 -9.33
CA ASP A 74 3.72 2.30 -10.33
C ASP A 74 4.85 1.34 -9.84
N GLY A 75 5.75 1.83 -8.99
CA GLY A 75 6.80 1.01 -8.38
C GLY A 75 8.00 0.64 -9.26
N ALA A 76 7.99 0.90 -10.56
CA ALA A 76 9.11 0.70 -11.49
C ALA A 76 10.00 1.96 -11.62
N VAL A 77 9.40 3.15 -11.59
CA VAL A 77 10.12 4.45 -11.65
C VAL A 77 10.38 5.04 -10.26
N PRO A 78 11.38 5.93 -10.09
CA PRO A 78 11.55 6.67 -8.84
C PRO A 78 10.28 7.47 -8.52
N TYR A 79 9.88 7.49 -7.26
CA TYR A 79 8.64 8.14 -6.84
C TYR A 79 8.68 9.66 -7.00
N GLU A 80 9.88 10.23 -6.98
CA GLU A 80 10.12 11.66 -7.18
C GLU A 80 9.69 12.17 -8.56
N GLU A 81 9.59 11.26 -9.53
CA GLU A 81 9.17 11.53 -10.90
C GLU A 81 7.66 11.33 -11.10
N SER A 82 6.92 10.99 -10.05
CA SER A 82 5.47 10.76 -10.13
C SER A 82 4.72 12.03 -10.56
N THR A 83 3.85 11.87 -11.55
CA THR A 83 2.90 12.90 -12.00
C THR A 83 1.51 12.72 -11.38
N ASN A 84 1.32 11.70 -10.53
CA ASN A 84 0.03 11.39 -9.94
C ASN A 84 -0.43 12.53 -9.01
N PRO A 85 -1.74 12.91 -8.99
CA PRO A 85 -2.25 13.99 -8.12
C PRO A 85 -2.03 13.78 -6.62
N HIS A 86 -1.87 12.54 -6.17
CA HIS A 86 -1.54 12.23 -4.79
C HIS A 86 -0.11 12.61 -4.42
N TYR A 87 0.78 12.75 -5.42
CA TYR A 87 2.19 13.03 -5.19
C TYR A 87 2.39 14.43 -4.60
N MET A 88 3.12 14.49 -3.49
CA MET A 88 3.49 15.73 -2.83
C MET A 88 4.96 16.03 -3.03
N LYS A 89 5.26 17.16 -3.68
CA LYS A 89 6.63 17.66 -3.80
C LYS A 89 7.23 17.91 -2.42
N LYS A 90 8.54 17.72 -2.31
CA LYS A 90 9.30 18.00 -1.09
C LYS A 90 9.05 19.44 -0.63
N SER A 91 8.54 19.59 0.60
CA SER A 91 8.37 20.85 1.28
C SER A 91 9.44 21.01 2.36
N ALA A 92 10.12 22.17 2.37
CA ALA A 92 11.08 22.53 3.42
C ALA A 92 10.41 22.67 4.80
N VAL A 93 9.10 22.95 4.83
CA VAL A 93 8.32 23.13 6.06
C VAL A 93 7.80 21.79 6.60
N ARG A 94 7.58 20.79 5.73
CA ARG A 94 6.99 19.48 6.10
C ARG A 94 7.79 18.30 5.56
N PRO A 95 9.07 18.16 5.92
CA PRO A 95 9.98 17.19 5.29
C PRO A 95 9.53 15.72 5.40
N ARG A 96 8.73 15.37 6.42
CA ARG A 96 8.30 14.00 6.73
C ARG A 96 6.89 13.63 6.23
N GLU A 97 6.15 14.59 5.69
CA GLU A 97 4.80 14.39 5.13
C GLU A 97 4.80 14.37 3.60
N ASN A 98 5.98 14.42 3.00
CA ASN A 98 6.14 14.43 1.56
C ASN A 98 6.21 12.98 1.08
N ASN A 99 5.30 12.61 0.19
CA ASN A 99 5.50 11.74 -0.96
C ASN A 99 4.14 11.43 -1.57
N PHE A 100 3.21 10.84 -0.82
CA PHE A 100 1.83 10.68 -1.28
C PHE A 100 0.83 10.99 -0.16
N GLN A 101 -0.18 11.80 -0.47
CA GLN A 101 -1.29 12.08 0.44
C GLN A 101 -2.56 11.40 -0.04
N PHE A 102 -3.24 10.75 0.88
CA PHE A 102 -4.54 10.12 0.68
C PHE A 102 -5.55 10.74 1.63
N GLN A 103 -6.80 10.79 1.20
CA GLN A 103 -7.92 11.19 2.03
C GLN A 103 -8.78 9.95 2.29
N SER A 104 -9.01 9.62 3.56
CA SER A 104 -9.93 8.53 3.91
C SER A 104 -11.36 8.88 3.52
N ARG A 105 -12.21 7.84 3.47
CA ARG A 105 -13.65 8.00 3.30
C ARG A 105 -14.38 7.11 4.30
N ASN A 106 -15.37 7.64 4.99
CA ASN A 106 -16.11 6.94 6.04
C ASN A 106 -15.18 6.39 7.15
N GLY A 107 -14.13 7.13 7.50
CA GLY A 107 -13.18 6.76 8.54
C GLY A 107 -12.23 5.61 8.18
N GLU A 108 -12.13 5.25 6.89
CA GLU A 108 -11.23 4.21 6.39
C GLU A 108 -10.49 4.63 5.13
N LEU A 109 -9.24 4.19 5.01
CA LEU A 109 -8.48 4.21 3.76
C LEU A 109 -7.98 2.79 3.48
N ASN A 110 -8.22 2.30 2.26
CA ASN A 110 -7.84 0.96 1.85
C ASN A 110 -6.85 1.06 0.68
N LEU A 111 -5.63 0.57 0.88
CA LEU A 111 -4.61 0.47 -0.17
C LEU A 111 -4.34 -1.01 -0.48
N GLN A 112 -4.11 -1.33 -1.75
CA GLN A 112 -3.57 -2.63 -2.16
C GLN A 112 -2.13 -2.45 -2.61
N LEU A 113 -1.23 -3.21 -1.99
CA LEU A 113 0.17 -3.30 -2.37
C LEU A 113 0.36 -4.56 -3.22
N GLU A 114 1.05 -4.43 -4.34
CA GLU A 114 1.28 -5.52 -5.28
C GLU A 114 2.74 -5.56 -5.70
N ALA A 115 3.41 -6.67 -5.39
CA ALA A 115 4.81 -6.89 -5.75
C ALA A 115 4.94 -7.05 -7.28
N ILE A 116 5.85 -6.29 -7.90
CA ILE A 116 6.15 -6.41 -9.34
C ILE A 116 6.90 -7.71 -9.58
N ARG A 117 6.35 -8.57 -10.44
CA ARG A 117 6.91 -9.92 -10.71
C ARG A 117 8.05 -9.94 -11.73
N ASP A 118 8.31 -8.82 -12.42
CA ASP A 118 9.21 -8.73 -13.58
C ASP A 118 10.67 -8.41 -13.22
N THR A 119 11.30 -9.21 -12.35
CA THR A 119 12.77 -9.27 -12.37
C THR A 119 13.17 -10.60 -13.00
N GLN A 120 13.69 -10.51 -14.23
CA GLN A 120 14.06 -11.62 -15.11
C GLN A 120 15.14 -12.57 -14.54
N ASP A 121 15.69 -12.30 -13.36
CA ASP A 121 16.85 -13.01 -12.81
C ASP A 121 16.58 -13.82 -11.54
N GLY A 122 15.32 -14.05 -11.16
CA GLY A 122 15.00 -14.80 -9.93
C GLY A 122 15.47 -14.11 -8.64
N ASN A 123 15.90 -12.85 -8.72
CA ASN A 123 16.29 -12.05 -7.58
C ASN A 123 15.04 -11.64 -6.79
N THR A 124 14.99 -12.09 -5.54
CA THR A 124 13.97 -11.65 -4.58
C THR A 124 13.95 -10.12 -4.49
N LEU A 125 12.77 -9.52 -4.61
CA LEU A 125 12.61 -8.09 -4.34
C LEU A 125 13.20 -7.74 -2.95
N PRO A 126 13.88 -6.59 -2.82
CA PRO A 126 14.31 -6.11 -1.52
C PRO A 126 13.09 -5.93 -0.60
N ALA A 127 13.34 -5.89 0.71
CA ALA A 127 12.27 -5.57 1.65
C ALA A 127 11.64 -4.22 1.28
N PHE A 128 10.31 -4.18 1.23
CA PHE A 128 9.57 -2.97 0.96
C PHE A 128 9.12 -2.36 2.28
N LYS A 129 9.38 -1.06 2.46
CA LYS A 129 8.97 -0.34 3.67
C LYS A 129 8.07 0.82 3.30
N LEU A 130 6.91 0.91 3.93
CA LEU A 130 5.96 2.00 3.76
C LEU A 130 5.83 2.73 5.09
N ASN A 131 6.46 3.89 5.23
CA ASN A 131 6.23 4.75 6.38
C ASN A 131 4.89 5.46 6.21
N TYR A 132 4.19 5.71 7.31
CA TYR A 132 2.93 6.43 7.27
C TYR A 132 2.73 7.36 8.46
N VAL A 133 1.95 8.42 8.22
CA VAL A 133 1.45 9.35 9.23
C VAL A 133 -0.03 9.58 8.97
N LEU A 134 -0.84 9.47 10.01
CA LEU A 134 -2.27 9.76 9.97
C LEU A 134 -2.54 11.07 10.72
N THR A 135 -3.37 11.94 10.16
CA THR A 135 -3.76 13.22 10.77
C THR A 135 -5.23 13.50 10.50
N LEU A 136 -5.94 14.12 11.44
CA LEU A 136 -7.26 14.72 11.17
C LEU A 136 -7.12 15.98 10.30
#